data_AF-A0A948GC29-F1
#
_entry.id   AF-A0A948GC29-F1
#
_cell.length_a   1.000
_cell.length_b   1.000
_cell.length_c   1.000
_cell.angle_alpha   90.00
_cell.angle_beta   90.00
_cell.angle_gamma   90.00
#
_symmetry.space_group_name_H-M   'P 1'
#
loop_
_entity.id
_entity.type
_entity.pdbx_description
1 polymer ?
#
loop_
_entity_poly.entity_id
_entity_poly.type
_entity_poly.pdbx_seq_one_letter_code
_entity_poly.pdbx_strand_id
1 'polypeptide(L)'
;MLKDRIDAGLLQRFEAGLDPLNPHLSKISAKIIGYGEMSTIFVINHPEQENIAYKRMPIFRSPDEMETYEHLFEEYNTGLRNIGINVPESAPARVIPDKGNSVIYNAQERLPSASIGNALIQKLDENSVRLLFLCVLRELKKVFTSNRARLSLTFGIDGQISNWAMKDYQEGKPVTEETELFYIDTGTPLIRKDGIEQLNPELFLRSTPSFLVWLIRLLFLEEVMTRYYDFRKVTIDLIANFYKEQRPDFIPMLIETANRFFAGEEAQSGIAPVTQKEIVSYYREDATIWRVYLAFRKIDRYLNLKILGKPYVYILPEKIKR
;
A
#
# COMPACT_ATOMS: atom_id res chain seq x y z
N MET A 1 4.72 5.35 23.07
CA MET A 1 4.18 5.36 21.70
C MET A 1 5.20 4.73 20.76
N LEU A 2 4.81 4.21 19.59
CA LEU A 2 5.70 3.57 18.62
C LEU A 2 6.88 4.49 18.27
N LYS A 3 6.62 5.79 18.15
CA LYS A 3 7.65 6.82 17.92
C LYS A 3 8.80 6.74 18.91
N ASP A 4 8.53 6.43 20.18
CA ASP A 4 9.54 6.34 21.25
C ASP A 4 10.34 5.03 21.18
N ARG A 5 9.84 4.03 20.45
CA ARG A 5 10.49 2.71 20.26
C ARG A 5 11.38 2.70 19.01
N ILE A 6 11.27 3.69 18.13
CA ILE A 6 12.08 3.78 16.93
C ILE A 6 13.49 4.28 17.30
N ASP A 7 14.50 3.44 17.09
CA ASP A 7 15.89 3.85 17.24
C ASP A 7 16.35 4.62 15.98
N ALA A 8 16.30 5.95 16.06
CA ALA A 8 16.74 6.84 14.99
C ALA A 8 18.24 6.67 14.67
N GLY A 9 19.08 6.39 15.67
CA GLY A 9 20.51 6.17 15.48
C GLY A 9 20.78 4.86 14.73
N LEU A 10 20.00 3.81 15.01
CA LEU A 10 20.04 2.57 14.25
C LEU A 10 19.57 2.78 12.81
N LEU A 11 18.47 3.51 12.58
CA LEU A 11 18.00 3.81 11.22
C LEU A 11 19.03 4.58 10.40
N GLN A 12 19.75 5.52 11.01
CA GLN A 12 20.86 6.23 10.34
C GLN A 12 21.98 5.27 9.95
N ARG A 13 22.43 4.41 10.87
CA ARG A 13 23.47 3.39 10.58
C ARG A 13 23.00 2.37 9.55
N PHE A 14 21.73 1.99 9.59
CA PHE A 14 21.11 1.06 8.65
C PHE A 14 21.12 1.64 7.24
N GLU A 15 20.60 2.86 7.05
CA GLU A 15 20.57 3.53 5.74
C GLU A 15 21.98 3.76 5.19
N ALA A 16 22.94 4.17 6.04
CA ALA A 16 24.33 4.38 5.63
C ALA A 16 25.05 3.09 5.19
N GLY A 17 24.58 1.92 5.63
CA GLY A 17 25.14 0.61 5.32
C GLY A 17 24.24 -0.29 4.49
N LEU A 18 23.14 0.26 3.94
CA LEU A 18 22.14 -0.47 3.16
C LEU A 18 22.74 -0.90 1.82
N ASP A 19 22.62 -2.19 1.49
CA ASP A 19 22.75 -2.69 0.12
C ASP A 19 21.33 -2.83 -0.48
N PRO A 20 20.89 -1.91 -1.36
CA PRO A 20 19.54 -1.97 -1.94
C PRO A 20 19.32 -3.18 -2.87
N LEU A 21 20.40 -3.82 -3.33
CA LEU A 21 20.32 -5.04 -4.14
C LEU A 21 20.13 -6.27 -3.26
N ASN A 22 20.74 -6.27 -2.07
CA ASN A 22 20.69 -7.39 -1.14
C ASN A 22 20.49 -6.88 0.31
N PRO A 23 19.27 -6.47 0.71
CA PRO A 23 19.06 -5.90 2.05
C PRO A 23 19.49 -6.82 3.21
N HIS A 24 19.47 -8.14 3.00
CA HIS A 24 19.93 -9.15 3.95
C HIS A 24 21.46 -9.22 4.11
N LEU A 25 22.22 -8.71 3.13
CA LEU A 25 23.70 -8.59 3.17
C LEU A 25 24.17 -7.18 3.56
N SER A 26 23.25 -6.27 3.85
CA SER A 26 23.57 -4.93 4.36
C SER A 26 24.38 -5.02 5.65
N LYS A 27 25.15 -3.96 5.96
CA LYS A 27 25.95 -3.88 7.20
C LYS A 27 25.12 -4.15 8.46
N ILE A 28 23.89 -3.67 8.47
CA ILE A 28 22.85 -4.09 9.41
C ILE A 28 21.81 -4.82 8.57
N SER A 29 21.69 -6.13 8.77
CA SER A 29 20.79 -6.96 7.96
C SER A 29 19.32 -6.62 8.20
N ALA A 30 18.51 -6.67 7.14
CA ALA A 30 17.06 -6.61 7.23
C ALA A 30 16.42 -7.79 6.50
N LYS A 31 15.30 -8.27 7.05
CA LYS A 31 14.46 -9.29 6.42
C LYS A 31 13.29 -8.61 5.71
N ILE A 32 13.19 -8.82 4.40
CA ILE A 32 12.01 -8.40 3.64
C ILE A 32 10.83 -9.26 4.08
N ILE A 33 9.72 -8.60 4.44
CA ILE A 33 8.48 -9.24 4.87
C ILE A 33 7.30 -8.95 3.93
N GLY A 34 7.47 -8.01 3.00
CA GLY A 34 6.46 -7.71 1.99
C GLY A 34 7.00 -6.79 0.90
N TYR A 35 6.32 -6.81 -0.25
CA TYR A 35 6.55 -5.89 -1.35
C TYR A 35 5.27 -5.14 -1.65
N GLY A 36 5.34 -3.81 -1.63
CA GLY A 36 4.37 -2.99 -2.34
C GLY A 36 4.75 -2.90 -3.82
N GLU A 37 3.87 -2.32 -4.62
CA GLU A 37 4.14 -2.13 -6.05
C GLU A 37 5.28 -1.14 -6.30
N MET A 38 5.45 -0.18 -5.39
CA MET A 38 6.46 0.88 -5.47
C MET A 38 7.43 0.92 -4.28
N SER A 39 7.29 0.02 -3.31
CA SER A 39 8.07 0.05 -2.05
C SER A 39 8.37 -1.34 -1.50
N THR A 40 9.25 -1.41 -0.51
CA THR A 40 9.62 -2.65 0.17
C THR A 40 9.37 -2.50 1.66
N ILE A 41 8.78 -3.54 2.25
CA ILE A 41 8.48 -3.62 3.67
C ILE A 41 9.44 -4.64 4.28
N PHE A 42 10.15 -4.24 5.32
CA PHE A 42 11.12 -5.10 5.98
C PHE A 42 11.17 -4.87 7.48
N VAL A 43 11.78 -5.83 8.15
CA VAL A 43 12.12 -5.76 9.57
C VAL A 43 13.63 -5.68 9.67
N ILE A 44 14.13 -4.74 10.48
CA ILE A 44 15.56 -4.66 10.78
C ILE A 44 15.87 -5.75 11.80
N ASN A 45 16.89 -6.57 11.54
CA ASN A 45 17.29 -7.64 12.45
C ASN A 45 18.03 -7.04 13.65
N HIS A 46 17.27 -6.48 14.58
CA HIS A 46 17.74 -5.86 15.81
C HIS A 46 16.71 -6.13 16.91
N PRO A 47 17.08 -6.69 18.09
CA PRO A 47 16.11 -7.15 19.09
C PRO A 47 15.03 -6.14 19.48
N GLU A 48 15.40 -4.86 19.56
CA GLU A 48 14.47 -3.78 19.93
C GLU A 48 13.53 -3.33 18.80
N GLN A 49 13.82 -3.72 17.55
CA GLN A 49 13.09 -3.30 16.35
C GLN A 49 12.37 -4.46 15.62
N GLU A 50 12.51 -5.71 16.08
CA GLU A 50 11.91 -6.89 15.42
C GLU A 50 10.37 -6.87 15.32
N ASN A 51 9.75 -6.08 16.20
CA ASN A 51 8.31 -5.86 16.28
C ASN A 51 7.83 -4.62 15.49
N ILE A 52 8.71 -4.03 14.67
CA ILE A 52 8.39 -2.88 13.83
C ILE A 52 8.58 -3.26 12.36
N ALA A 53 7.53 -3.05 11.57
CA ALA A 53 7.60 -3.12 10.12
C ALA A 53 7.99 -1.74 9.58
N TYR A 54 9.03 -1.69 8.75
CA TYR A 54 9.49 -0.48 8.09
C TYR A 54 9.16 -0.52 6.62
N LYS A 55 8.49 0.53 6.13
CA LYS A 55 8.34 0.82 4.71
C LYS A 55 9.28 1.95 4.36
N ARG A 56 10.27 1.67 3.50
CA ARG A 56 11.22 2.69 3.03
C ARG A 56 10.58 3.49 1.88
N MET A 57 10.40 4.78 2.10
CA MET A 57 9.83 5.69 1.10
C MET A 57 10.85 6.07 0.02
N PRO A 58 10.42 6.60 -1.14
CA PRO A 58 11.32 7.16 -2.13
C PRO A 58 12.21 8.27 -1.57
N ILE A 59 13.23 8.64 -2.35
CA ILE A 59 14.20 9.66 -1.96
C ILE A 59 13.55 11.04 -1.95
N PHE A 60 13.79 11.78 -0.87
CA PHE A 60 13.41 13.17 -0.69
C PHE A 60 14.57 14.09 -1.08
N ARG A 61 14.26 15.21 -1.75
CA ARG A 61 15.25 16.16 -2.28
C ARG A 61 15.53 17.33 -1.35
N SER A 62 14.61 17.62 -0.43
CA SER A 62 14.75 18.70 0.53
C SER A 62 14.10 18.35 1.88
N PRO A 63 14.52 19.00 2.97
CA PRO A 63 13.84 18.91 4.26
C PRO A 63 12.35 19.28 4.17
N ASP A 64 11.99 20.32 3.41
CA ASP A 64 10.60 20.77 3.26
C ASP A 64 9.70 19.68 2.64
N GLU A 65 10.24 18.90 1.70
CA GLU A 65 9.50 17.78 1.10
C GLU A 65 9.24 16.66 2.12
N MET A 66 10.22 16.41 2.99
CA MET A 66 10.07 15.45 4.09
C MET A 66 9.01 15.91 5.07
N GLU A 67 9.07 17.17 5.51
CA GLU A 67 8.12 17.75 6.45
C GLU A 67 6.68 17.74 5.89
N THR A 68 6.53 18.11 4.62
CA THR A 68 5.23 18.06 3.92
C THR A 68 4.68 16.63 3.92
N TYR A 69 5.50 15.64 3.57
CA TYR A 69 5.06 14.25 3.55
C TYR A 69 4.72 13.72 4.95
N GLU A 70 5.53 14.02 5.97
CA GLU A 70 5.26 13.60 7.36
C GLU A 70 3.94 14.19 7.87
N HIS A 71 3.67 15.46 7.56
CA HIS A 71 2.39 16.09 7.89
C HIS A 71 1.22 15.39 7.19
N LEU A 72 1.34 15.11 5.88
CA LEU A 72 0.30 14.40 5.14
C LEU A 72 0.09 12.97 5.64
N PHE A 73 1.16 12.28 6.01
CA PHE A 73 1.08 10.94 6.60
C PHE A 73 0.28 10.99 7.91
N GLU A 74 0.61 11.89 8.82
CA GLU A 74 -0.12 12.03 10.10
C GLU A 74 -1.57 12.48 9.89
N GLU A 75 -1.81 13.43 8.98
CA GLU A 75 -3.15 13.91 8.61
C GLU A 75 -4.01 12.76 8.05
N TYR A 76 -3.42 11.91 7.20
CA TYR A 76 -4.11 10.78 6.59
C TYR A 76 -4.47 9.72 7.63
N ASN A 77 -3.51 9.29 8.44
CA ASN A 77 -3.73 8.29 9.47
C ASN A 77 -4.75 8.79 10.52
N THR A 78 -4.67 10.06 10.92
CA THR A 78 -5.65 10.68 11.83
C THR A 78 -7.04 10.77 11.19
N GLY A 79 -7.11 11.17 9.92
CA GLY A 79 -8.34 11.23 9.14
C GLY A 79 -9.03 9.87 9.04
N LEU A 80 -8.30 8.82 8.70
CA LEU A 80 -8.81 7.45 8.65
C LEU A 80 -9.33 6.97 10.02
N ARG A 81 -8.60 7.23 11.11
CA ARG A 81 -9.07 6.90 12.46
C ARG A 81 -10.35 7.65 12.83
N ASN A 82 -10.46 8.93 12.48
CA ASN A 82 -11.67 9.73 12.70
C ASN A 82 -12.88 9.25 11.89
N ILE A 83 -12.64 8.59 10.74
CA ILE A 83 -13.68 7.90 9.95
C ILE A 83 -14.11 6.57 10.61
N GLY A 84 -13.32 6.05 11.53
CA GLY A 84 -13.56 4.77 12.19
C GLY A 84 -12.85 3.59 11.51
N ILE A 85 -11.80 3.85 10.73
CA ILE A 85 -10.89 2.82 10.23
C ILE A 85 -9.85 2.53 11.31
N ASN A 86 -9.71 1.26 11.68
CA ASN A 86 -8.62 0.86 12.57
C ASN A 86 -7.31 0.89 11.78
N VAL A 87 -6.36 1.71 12.24
CA VAL A 87 -5.00 1.77 11.69
C VAL A 87 -4.04 1.43 12.82
N PRO A 88 -3.09 0.50 12.64
CA PRO A 88 -2.11 0.18 13.66
C PRO A 88 -1.31 1.40 14.10
N GLU A 89 -0.63 1.29 15.24
CA GLU A 89 0.28 2.35 15.65
C GLU A 89 1.37 2.51 14.58
N SER A 90 1.62 3.76 14.18
CA SER A 90 2.50 4.10 13.07
C SER A 90 3.16 5.46 13.31
N ALA A 91 4.37 5.65 12.81
CA ALA A 91 5.06 6.93 12.86
C ALA A 91 6.07 7.05 11.70
N PRO A 92 6.25 8.24 11.11
CA PRO A 92 7.35 8.46 10.19
C PRO A 92 8.66 8.66 10.97
N ALA A 93 9.76 8.17 10.38
CA ALA A 93 11.11 8.34 10.90
C ALA A 93 12.04 8.80 9.79
N ARG A 94 12.48 10.06 9.88
CA ARG A 94 13.42 10.66 8.93
C ARG A 94 14.84 10.17 9.13
N VAL A 95 15.55 9.96 8.03
CA VAL A 95 16.99 9.74 7.99
C VAL A 95 17.60 10.73 7.02
N ILE A 96 18.48 11.58 7.55
CA ILE A 96 19.20 12.62 6.80
C ILE A 96 20.69 12.36 7.02
N PRO A 97 21.37 11.66 6.10
CA PRO A 97 22.80 11.38 6.26
C PRO A 97 23.64 12.60 5.87
N ASP A 98 24.86 12.72 6.43
CA ASP A 98 25.84 13.75 6.02
C ASP A 98 26.19 13.64 4.53
N LYS A 99 26.13 12.42 3.99
CA LYS A 99 26.34 12.09 2.58
C LYS A 99 25.35 11.01 2.16
N GLY A 100 24.65 11.22 1.05
CA GLY A 100 23.71 10.24 0.50
C GLY A 100 22.32 10.86 0.31
N ASN A 101 21.31 10.00 0.27
CA ASN A 101 19.94 10.40 0.02
C ASN A 101 19.16 10.51 1.32
N SER A 102 18.36 11.56 1.45
CA SER A 102 17.38 11.68 2.54
C SER A 102 16.18 10.79 2.27
N VAL A 103 15.77 10.04 3.29
CA VAL A 103 14.65 9.09 3.20
C VAL A 103 13.76 9.17 4.43
N ILE A 104 12.50 8.79 4.25
CA ILE A 104 11.57 8.56 5.36
C ILE A 104 11.28 7.06 5.43
N TYR A 105 11.33 6.55 6.65
CA TYR A 105 10.81 5.25 7.00
C TYR A 105 9.44 5.41 7.63
N ASN A 106 8.39 4.86 7.03
CA ASN A 106 7.14 4.70 7.76
C ASN A 106 7.29 3.46 8.64
N ALA A 107 7.38 3.68 9.94
CA ALA A 107 7.36 2.62 10.93
C ALA A 107 5.91 2.30 11.29
N GLN A 108 5.61 1.01 11.43
CA GLN A 108 4.32 0.53 11.88
C GLN A 108 4.52 -0.65 12.82
N GLU A 109 3.65 -0.80 13.80
CA GLU A 109 3.58 -2.03 14.58
C GLU A 109 3.45 -3.24 13.65
N ARG A 110 4.33 -4.23 13.85
CA ARG A 110 4.33 -5.44 13.04
C ARG A 110 3.18 -6.34 13.45
N LEU A 111 2.30 -6.62 12.51
CA LEU A 111 1.22 -7.59 12.68
C LEU A 111 1.68 -9.03 12.37
N PRO A 112 1.02 -10.05 12.92
CA PRO A 112 1.25 -11.44 12.54
C PRO A 112 1.06 -11.62 11.03
N SER A 113 2.02 -12.22 10.33
CA SER A 113 1.90 -12.38 8.87
C SER A 113 0.70 -13.23 8.45
N ALA A 114 0.27 -14.15 9.30
CA ALA A 114 -0.92 -14.99 9.09
C ALA A 114 -2.25 -14.23 9.23
N SER A 115 -2.25 -13.04 9.83
CA SER A 115 -3.45 -12.21 9.95
C SER A 115 -3.71 -11.34 8.72
N ILE A 116 -2.74 -11.21 7.81
CA ILE A 116 -2.86 -10.36 6.61
C ILE A 116 -3.78 -11.05 5.60
N GLY A 117 -4.66 -10.28 4.96
CA GLY A 117 -5.72 -10.79 4.09
C GLY A 117 -5.21 -11.70 2.98
N ASN A 118 -4.08 -11.39 2.36
CA ASN A 118 -3.49 -12.24 1.33
C ASN A 118 -3.05 -13.62 1.85
N ALA A 119 -2.64 -13.72 3.12
CA ALA A 119 -2.35 -15.00 3.78
C ALA A 119 -3.63 -15.71 4.24
N LEU A 120 -4.60 -14.96 4.77
CA LEU A 120 -5.89 -15.49 5.21
C LEU A 120 -6.64 -16.19 4.07
N ILE A 121 -6.77 -15.54 2.90
CA ILE A 121 -7.53 -16.10 1.79
C ILE A 121 -6.94 -17.40 1.24
N GLN A 122 -5.70 -17.77 1.56
CA GLN A 122 -5.11 -19.05 1.16
C GLN A 122 -5.57 -20.21 2.06
N LYS A 123 -5.96 -19.92 3.29
CA LYS A 123 -6.33 -20.93 4.30
C LYS A 123 -7.83 -21.03 4.54
N LEU A 124 -8.56 -19.93 4.33
CA LEU A 124 -9.99 -19.85 4.62
C LEU A 124 -10.83 -20.59 3.57
N ASP A 125 -11.96 -21.14 4.03
CA ASP A 125 -13.01 -21.64 3.15
C ASP A 125 -13.75 -20.49 2.45
N GLU A 126 -14.56 -20.83 1.44
CA GLU A 126 -15.29 -19.85 0.63
C GLU A 126 -16.22 -18.93 1.44
N ASN A 127 -16.93 -19.46 2.44
CA ASN A 127 -17.83 -18.65 3.27
C ASN A 127 -17.02 -17.67 4.14
N SER A 128 -15.92 -18.13 4.72
CA SER A 128 -15.03 -17.29 5.52
C SER A 128 -14.38 -16.18 4.68
N VAL A 129 -14.00 -16.47 3.42
CA VAL A 129 -13.49 -15.45 2.48
C VAL A 129 -14.59 -14.47 2.09
N ARG A 130 -15.82 -14.93 1.86
CA ARG A 130 -16.98 -14.06 1.62
C ARG A 130 -17.18 -13.07 2.77
N LEU A 131 -17.14 -13.56 4.02
CA LEU A 131 -17.30 -12.73 5.22
C LEU A 131 -16.15 -11.74 5.38
N LEU A 132 -14.90 -12.16 5.15
CA LEU A 132 -13.74 -11.26 5.18
C LEU A 132 -13.90 -10.13 4.15
N PHE A 133 -14.30 -10.48 2.92
CA PHE A 133 -14.55 -9.52 1.86
C PHE A 133 -15.68 -8.54 2.22
N LEU A 134 -16.77 -9.01 2.82
CA LEU A 134 -17.84 -8.13 3.33
C LEU A 134 -17.34 -7.18 4.42
N CYS A 135 -16.48 -7.64 5.33
CA CYS A 135 -15.87 -6.77 6.34
C CYS A 135 -15.05 -5.66 5.66
N VAL A 136 -14.26 -5.98 4.65
CA VAL A 136 -13.51 -4.98 3.85
C VAL A 136 -14.47 -4.00 3.16
N LEU A 137 -15.53 -4.46 2.51
CA LEU A 137 -16.52 -3.56 1.87
C LEU A 137 -17.17 -2.59 2.88
N ARG A 138 -17.44 -3.07 4.10
CA ARG A 138 -17.99 -2.24 5.19
C ARG A 138 -16.97 -1.21 5.67
N GLU A 139 -15.69 -1.54 5.77
CA GLU A 139 -14.62 -0.57 6.05
C GLU A 139 -14.51 0.49 4.96
N LEU A 140 -14.49 0.07 3.68
CA LEU A 140 -14.48 1.00 2.54
C LEU A 140 -15.70 1.93 2.56
N LYS A 141 -16.89 1.40 2.85
CA LYS A 141 -18.13 2.19 2.94
C LYS A 141 -18.02 3.32 3.97
N LYS A 142 -17.30 3.15 5.08
CA LYS A 142 -17.07 4.23 6.06
C LYS A 142 -16.37 5.42 5.40
N VAL A 143 -15.30 5.16 4.64
CA VAL A 143 -14.53 6.18 3.91
C VAL A 143 -15.42 6.91 2.90
N PHE A 144 -16.12 6.18 2.04
CA PHE A 144 -16.95 6.79 1.00
C PHE A 144 -18.18 7.50 1.56
N THR A 145 -18.73 7.05 2.69
CA THR A 145 -19.79 7.77 3.40
C THR A 145 -19.27 9.09 3.95
N SER A 146 -18.08 9.10 4.54
CA SER A 146 -17.45 10.33 5.03
C SER A 146 -17.15 11.32 3.89
N ASN A 147 -16.62 10.83 2.76
CA ASN A 147 -16.34 11.66 1.59
C ASN A 147 -17.60 12.34 1.04
N ARG A 148 -18.74 11.63 0.98
CA ARG A 148 -20.03 12.22 0.56
C ARG A 148 -20.54 13.30 1.52
N ALA A 149 -20.25 13.15 2.81
CA ALA A 149 -20.64 14.14 3.81
C ALA A 149 -19.73 15.38 3.82
N ARG A 150 -18.50 15.29 3.27
CA ARG A 150 -17.49 16.36 3.30
C ARG A 150 -16.70 16.43 1.99
N LEU A 151 -17.29 17.06 0.97
CA LEU A 151 -16.66 17.14 -0.36
C LEU A 151 -15.35 17.97 -0.39
N SER A 152 -15.18 18.91 0.55
CA SER A 152 -13.95 19.72 0.66
C SER A 152 -12.76 18.95 1.23
N LEU A 153 -12.96 17.79 1.86
CA LEU A 153 -11.90 16.95 2.39
C LEU A 153 -12.24 15.49 2.15
N THR A 154 -11.63 14.90 1.12
CA THR A 154 -11.87 13.51 0.75
C THR A 154 -10.62 12.66 0.87
N PHE A 155 -10.82 11.41 1.30
CA PHE A 155 -9.76 10.44 1.47
C PHE A 155 -9.86 9.36 0.39
N GLY A 156 -8.74 9.05 -0.24
CA GLY A 156 -8.61 7.87 -1.07
C GLY A 156 -8.18 6.68 -0.21
N ILE A 157 -8.50 5.47 -0.64
CA ILE A 157 -8.09 4.24 0.05
C ILE A 157 -7.82 3.12 -0.97
N ASP A 158 -6.75 2.37 -0.74
CA ASP A 158 -6.44 1.19 -1.55
C ASP A 158 -7.15 -0.03 -0.95
N GLY A 159 -8.05 -0.63 -1.74
CA GLY A 159 -8.91 -1.71 -1.29
C GLY A 159 -8.25 -3.09 -1.25
N GLN A 160 -7.03 -3.27 -1.79
CA GLN A 160 -6.43 -4.60 -1.98
C GLN A 160 -6.43 -5.45 -0.71
N ILE A 161 -6.68 -6.76 -0.85
CA ILE A 161 -6.86 -7.66 0.31
C ILE A 161 -5.57 -7.76 1.16
N SER A 162 -4.40 -7.56 0.56
CA SER A 162 -3.11 -7.49 1.24
C SER A 162 -2.95 -6.29 2.17
N ASN A 163 -3.80 -5.26 2.03
CA ASN A 163 -3.76 -4.04 2.84
C ASN A 163 -4.64 -4.13 4.08
N TRP A 164 -5.29 -5.27 4.30
CA TRP A 164 -6.15 -5.54 5.44
C TRP A 164 -5.57 -6.67 6.29
N ALA A 165 -5.71 -6.55 7.61
CA ALA A 165 -5.30 -7.58 8.55
C ALA A 165 -6.39 -7.81 9.61
N MET A 166 -6.65 -9.07 9.97
CA MET A 166 -7.60 -9.39 11.04
C MET A 166 -7.07 -8.88 12.39
N LYS A 167 -7.86 -8.05 13.06
CA LYS A 167 -7.56 -7.57 14.41
C LYS A 167 -7.77 -8.69 15.42
N ASP A 168 -6.91 -8.73 16.45
CA ASP A 168 -6.90 -9.78 17.48
C ASP A 168 -6.90 -11.19 16.89
N TYR A 169 -6.09 -11.38 15.84
CA TYR A 169 -5.94 -12.66 15.15
C TYR A 169 -5.39 -13.74 16.08
N GLN A 170 -5.99 -14.92 15.99
CA GLN A 170 -5.52 -16.16 16.60
C GLN A 170 -5.71 -17.28 15.58
N GLU A 171 -4.79 -18.23 15.50
CA GLU A 171 -4.92 -19.37 14.57
C GLU A 171 -6.21 -20.14 14.87
N GLY A 172 -7.01 -20.41 13.84
CA GLY A 172 -8.29 -21.10 13.97
C GLY A 172 -9.47 -20.22 14.41
N LYS A 173 -9.27 -18.93 14.73
CA LYS A 173 -10.38 -18.00 15.00
C LYS A 173 -11.19 -17.81 13.71
N PRO A 174 -12.52 -18.03 13.74
CA PRO A 174 -13.34 -17.88 12.54
C PRO A 174 -13.48 -16.42 12.15
N VAL A 175 -13.65 -16.18 10.85
CA VAL A 175 -14.10 -14.88 10.35
C VAL A 175 -15.62 -14.80 10.51
N THR A 176 -16.09 -13.73 11.12
CA THR A 176 -17.51 -13.42 11.34
C THR A 176 -17.83 -12.02 10.79
N GLU A 177 -19.11 -11.65 10.78
CA GLU A 177 -19.55 -10.32 10.33
C GLU A 177 -19.03 -9.16 11.20
N GLU A 178 -18.68 -9.45 12.44
CA GLU A 178 -18.15 -8.51 13.44
C GLU A 178 -16.62 -8.49 13.46
N THR A 179 -15.96 -9.20 12.53
CA THR A 179 -14.51 -9.23 12.45
C THR A 179 -13.97 -7.84 12.13
N GLU A 180 -13.27 -7.26 13.10
CA GLU A 180 -12.57 -6.00 12.91
C GLU A 180 -11.28 -6.20 12.10
N LEU A 181 -10.97 -5.22 11.26
CA LEU A 181 -9.79 -5.23 10.40
C LEU A 181 -8.91 -4.01 10.69
N PHE A 182 -7.60 -4.20 10.64
CA PHE A 182 -6.63 -3.14 10.49
C PHE A 182 -6.37 -2.84 9.02
N TYR A 183 -6.34 -1.57 8.66
CA TYR A 183 -5.79 -1.09 7.39
C TYR A 183 -4.31 -0.72 7.56
N ILE A 184 -3.44 -1.26 6.70
CA ILE A 184 -1.97 -1.14 6.88
C ILE A 184 -1.25 -0.37 5.77
N ASP A 185 -1.87 -0.12 4.61
CA ASP A 185 -1.21 0.62 3.53
C ASP A 185 -1.42 2.13 3.62
N THR A 186 -0.78 2.76 4.61
CA THR A 186 -0.93 4.20 4.89
C THR A 186 0.21 5.05 4.34
N GLY A 187 1.18 4.43 3.67
CA GLY A 187 2.36 5.12 3.15
C GLY A 187 2.15 5.94 1.88
N THR A 188 0.97 5.89 1.30
CA THR A 188 0.55 6.74 0.19
C THR A 188 -0.63 7.57 0.71
N PRO A 189 -0.40 8.70 1.39
CA PRO A 189 -1.47 9.47 2.01
C PRO A 189 -2.34 10.15 0.94
N LEU A 190 -3.43 9.48 0.56
CA LEU A 190 -4.36 9.93 -0.47
C LEU A 190 -5.38 10.89 0.15
N ILE A 191 -5.09 12.20 0.07
CA ILE A 191 -5.94 13.26 0.60
C ILE A 191 -6.20 14.26 -0.52
N ARG A 192 -7.47 14.62 -0.69
CA ARG A 192 -7.88 15.75 -1.53
C ARG A 192 -8.53 16.84 -0.70
N LYS A 193 -8.05 18.06 -0.87
CA LYS A 193 -8.68 19.27 -0.34
C LYS A 193 -9.29 20.03 -1.51
N ASP A 194 -10.59 20.28 -1.45
CA ASP A 194 -11.37 20.91 -2.52
C ASP A 194 -11.15 20.25 -3.90
N GLY A 195 -11.06 18.92 -3.91
CA GLY A 195 -10.82 18.12 -5.11
C GLY A 195 -9.36 18.07 -5.59
N ILE A 196 -8.43 18.78 -4.95
CA ILE A 196 -7.02 18.85 -5.33
C ILE A 196 -6.20 17.85 -4.51
N GLU A 197 -5.46 16.98 -5.20
CA GLU A 197 -4.54 16.02 -4.58
C GLU A 197 -3.44 16.73 -3.78
N GLN A 198 -3.25 16.35 -2.52
CA GLN A 198 -2.25 16.97 -1.65
C GLN A 198 -0.88 16.28 -1.75
N LEU A 199 -0.86 14.98 -2.07
CA LEU A 199 0.37 14.23 -2.23
C LEU A 199 1.02 14.53 -3.59
N ASN A 200 2.31 14.89 -3.59
CA ASN A 200 3.05 15.06 -4.83
C ASN A 200 3.34 13.68 -5.47
N PRO A 201 2.74 13.32 -6.61
CA PRO A 201 2.93 12.01 -7.23
C PRO A 201 4.36 11.82 -7.77
N GLU A 202 5.12 12.89 -7.98
CA GLU A 202 6.51 12.79 -8.44
C GLU A 202 7.39 12.01 -7.48
N LEU A 203 7.06 11.98 -6.18
CA LEU A 203 7.81 11.24 -5.18
C LEU A 203 7.97 9.76 -5.56
N PHE A 204 6.90 9.12 -6.05
CA PHE A 204 6.91 7.70 -6.43
C PHE A 204 7.49 7.45 -7.82
N LEU A 205 7.46 8.45 -8.71
CA LEU A 205 8.02 8.34 -10.05
C LEU A 205 9.56 8.40 -10.07
N ARG A 206 10.19 8.89 -9.01
CA ARG A 206 11.66 9.01 -8.90
C ARG A 206 12.43 7.69 -9.04
N SER A 207 11.77 6.56 -8.79
CA SER A 207 12.40 5.24 -8.94
C SER A 207 12.50 4.75 -10.39
N THR A 208 12.01 5.55 -11.35
CA THR A 208 12.05 5.28 -12.79
C THR A 208 12.98 6.24 -13.54
N PRO A 209 13.54 5.86 -14.71
CA PRO A 209 14.43 6.73 -15.47
C PRO A 209 13.73 8.03 -15.85
N SER A 210 14.38 9.18 -15.62
CA SER A 210 13.78 10.51 -15.83
C SER A 210 13.22 10.72 -17.25
N PHE A 211 13.84 10.14 -18.27
CA PHE A 211 13.39 10.22 -19.66
C PHE A 211 12.18 9.31 -19.99
N LEU A 212 11.77 8.43 -19.08
CA LEU A 212 10.56 7.59 -19.20
C LEU A 212 9.42 8.05 -18.29
N VAL A 213 9.69 8.95 -17.35
CA VAL A 213 8.70 9.50 -16.42
C VAL A 213 7.54 10.16 -17.18
N TRP A 214 7.82 10.89 -18.27
CA TRP A 214 6.77 11.54 -19.08
C TRP A 214 5.80 10.51 -19.70
N LEU A 215 6.29 9.32 -20.07
CA LEU A 215 5.47 8.26 -20.63
C LEU A 215 4.56 7.64 -19.56
N ILE A 216 5.05 7.46 -18.33
CA ILE A 216 4.22 7.02 -17.20
C ILE A 216 3.16 8.06 -16.86
N ARG A 217 3.53 9.35 -16.87
CA ARG A 217 2.58 10.46 -16.64
C ARG A 217 1.46 10.45 -17.66
N LEU A 218 1.81 10.37 -18.94
CA LEU A 218 0.87 10.41 -20.05
C LEU A 218 -0.09 9.21 -20.04
N LEU A 219 0.43 8.02 -19.74
CA LEU A 219 -0.33 6.78 -19.92
C LEU A 219 -1.10 6.35 -18.67
N PHE A 220 -0.60 6.63 -17.46
CA PHE A 220 -1.07 5.91 -16.25
C PHE A 220 -1.29 6.77 -15.01
N LEU A 221 -0.67 7.96 -14.89
CA LEU A 221 -0.60 8.63 -13.59
C LEU A 221 -1.97 9.10 -13.08
N GLU A 222 -2.76 9.76 -13.92
CA GLU A 222 -4.07 10.28 -13.51
C GLU A 222 -5.02 9.14 -13.12
N GLU A 223 -5.04 8.06 -13.91
CA GLU A 223 -5.89 6.90 -13.66
C GLU A 223 -5.48 6.13 -12.38
N VAL A 224 -4.17 5.99 -12.14
CA VAL A 224 -3.67 5.36 -10.91
C VAL A 224 -4.02 6.22 -9.69
N MET A 225 -3.87 7.53 -9.75
CA MET A 225 -4.11 8.40 -8.59
C MET A 225 -5.60 8.65 -8.31
N THR A 226 -6.47 8.57 -9.32
CA THR A 226 -7.90 8.90 -9.16
C THR A 226 -8.77 7.74 -8.74
N ARG A 227 -8.39 6.49 -9.07
CA ARG A 227 -9.22 5.30 -8.81
C ARG A 227 -9.54 5.10 -7.32
N TYR A 228 -8.63 5.50 -6.43
CA TYR A 228 -8.77 5.30 -4.98
C TYR A 228 -9.86 6.16 -4.32
N TYR A 229 -10.42 7.13 -5.06
CA TYR A 229 -11.52 8.00 -4.62
C TYR A 229 -12.88 7.56 -5.15
N ASP A 230 -12.94 6.45 -5.89
CA ASP A 230 -14.16 5.90 -6.46
C ASP A 230 -14.46 4.52 -5.85
N PHE A 231 -15.57 4.42 -5.11
CA PHE A 231 -15.92 3.20 -4.37
C PHE A 231 -16.07 1.98 -5.30
N ARG A 232 -16.64 2.18 -6.48
CA ARG A 232 -16.81 1.11 -7.45
C ARG A 232 -15.48 0.63 -7.99
N LYS A 233 -14.58 1.56 -8.35
CA LYS A 233 -13.24 1.23 -8.86
C LYS A 233 -12.38 0.54 -7.79
N VAL A 234 -12.42 1.01 -6.54
CA VAL A 234 -11.72 0.36 -5.42
C VAL A 234 -12.25 -1.06 -5.18
N THR A 235 -13.57 -1.27 -5.33
CA THR A 235 -14.15 -2.61 -5.20
C THR A 235 -13.75 -3.52 -6.36
N ILE A 236 -13.70 -3.00 -7.59
CA ILE A 236 -13.20 -3.73 -8.76
C ILE A 236 -11.73 -4.15 -8.55
N ASP A 237 -10.90 -3.24 -8.07
CA ASP A 237 -9.50 -3.51 -7.76
C ASP A 237 -9.35 -4.59 -6.69
N LEU A 238 -10.09 -4.48 -5.59
CA LEU A 238 -10.10 -5.50 -4.53
C LEU A 238 -10.48 -6.90 -5.08
N ILE A 239 -11.49 -7.01 -5.95
CA ILE A 239 -11.85 -8.30 -6.56
C ILE A 239 -10.76 -8.76 -7.54
N ALA A 240 -10.24 -7.86 -8.37
CA ALA A 240 -9.19 -8.15 -9.34
C ALA A 240 -7.89 -8.63 -8.68
N ASN A 241 -7.60 -8.15 -7.47
CA ASN A 241 -6.47 -8.54 -6.65
C ASN A 241 -6.46 -10.06 -6.36
N PHE A 242 -7.61 -10.75 -6.37
CA PHE A 242 -7.64 -12.21 -6.22
C PHE A 242 -7.00 -12.98 -7.39
N TYR A 243 -6.89 -12.38 -8.58
CA TYR A 243 -6.03 -12.95 -9.63
C TYR A 243 -4.55 -12.91 -9.24
N LYS A 244 -4.08 -11.76 -8.74
CA LYS A 244 -2.69 -11.55 -8.26
C LYS A 244 -2.37 -12.49 -7.09
N GLU A 245 -3.33 -12.72 -6.20
CA GLU A 245 -3.19 -13.63 -5.06
C GLU A 245 -3.45 -15.11 -5.41
N GLN A 246 -3.54 -15.46 -6.70
CA GLN A 246 -3.72 -16.84 -7.18
C GLN A 246 -4.99 -17.54 -6.65
N ARG A 247 -6.07 -16.78 -6.40
CA ARG A 247 -7.39 -17.27 -6.00
C ARG A 247 -8.51 -16.82 -6.95
N PRO A 248 -8.38 -17.04 -8.28
CA PRO A 248 -9.43 -16.65 -9.24
C PRO A 248 -10.73 -17.43 -9.05
N ASP A 249 -10.68 -18.57 -8.36
CA ASP A 249 -11.82 -19.42 -8.02
C ASP A 249 -12.89 -18.69 -7.19
N PHE A 250 -12.49 -17.71 -6.37
CA PHE A 250 -13.42 -16.93 -5.56
C PHE A 250 -14.12 -15.78 -6.30
N ILE A 251 -13.61 -15.36 -7.46
CA ILE A 251 -14.08 -14.16 -8.16
C ILE A 251 -15.59 -14.17 -8.44
N PRO A 252 -16.22 -15.27 -8.92
CA PRO A 252 -17.66 -15.29 -9.13
C PRO A 252 -18.46 -14.97 -7.86
N MET A 253 -18.08 -15.56 -6.73
CA MET A 253 -18.71 -15.32 -5.43
C MET A 253 -18.49 -13.88 -4.95
N LEU A 254 -17.29 -13.33 -5.14
CA LEU A 254 -16.98 -11.96 -4.74
C LEU A 254 -17.78 -10.91 -5.54
N ILE A 255 -17.96 -11.13 -6.85
CA ILE A 255 -18.79 -10.27 -7.70
C ILE A 255 -20.24 -10.29 -7.21
N GLU A 256 -20.79 -11.49 -6.96
CA GLU A 256 -22.15 -11.62 -6.44
C GLU A 256 -22.29 -10.90 -5.09
N THR A 257 -21.32 -11.07 -4.20
CA THR A 257 -21.30 -10.45 -2.88
C THR A 257 -21.24 -8.93 -2.96
N ALA A 258 -20.38 -8.37 -3.81
CA ALA A 258 -20.28 -6.94 -4.04
C ALA A 258 -21.58 -6.35 -4.61
N ASN A 259 -22.17 -7.03 -5.59
CA ASN A 259 -23.43 -6.59 -6.19
C ASN A 259 -24.60 -6.62 -5.21
N ARG A 260 -24.69 -7.65 -4.36
CA ARG A 260 -25.67 -7.70 -3.27
C ARG A 260 -25.44 -6.59 -2.25
N PHE A 261 -24.18 -6.31 -1.90
CA PHE A 261 -23.82 -5.22 -1.00
C PHE A 261 -24.23 -3.86 -1.57
N PHE A 262 -23.94 -3.59 -2.84
CA PHE A 262 -24.35 -2.35 -3.52
C PHE A 262 -25.86 -2.21 -3.68
N ALA A 263 -26.58 -3.30 -3.92
CA ALA A 263 -28.05 -3.29 -4.00
C ALA A 263 -28.74 -3.22 -2.63
N GLY A 264 -28.03 -3.56 -1.55
CA GLY A 264 -28.55 -3.61 -0.18
C GLY A 264 -27.96 -2.50 0.69
N GLU A 265 -26.86 -2.80 1.37
CA GLU A 265 -26.23 -1.90 2.35
C GLU A 265 -25.83 -0.53 1.78
N GLU A 266 -25.57 -0.44 0.48
CA GLU A 266 -25.10 0.77 -0.19
C GLU A 266 -26.04 1.25 -1.33
N ALA A 267 -27.30 0.81 -1.32
CA ALA A 267 -28.29 1.13 -2.35
C ALA A 267 -28.48 2.63 -2.61
N GLN A 268 -28.39 3.44 -1.55
CA GLN A 268 -28.50 4.90 -1.59
C GLN A 268 -27.46 5.59 -2.49
N SER A 269 -26.33 4.93 -2.75
CA SER A 269 -25.26 5.49 -3.57
C SER A 269 -25.41 5.22 -5.06
N GLY A 270 -26.41 4.43 -5.47
CA GLY A 270 -26.70 4.17 -6.88
C GLY A 270 -25.54 3.54 -7.65
N ILE A 271 -24.66 2.78 -6.96
CA ILE A 271 -23.48 2.18 -7.58
C ILE A 271 -23.93 1.08 -8.54
N ALA A 272 -23.54 1.20 -9.81
CA ALA A 272 -23.86 0.20 -10.82
C ALA A 272 -23.18 -1.15 -10.50
N PRO A 273 -23.87 -2.30 -10.73
CA PRO A 273 -23.29 -3.62 -10.55
C PRO A 273 -21.97 -3.79 -11.30
N VAL A 274 -21.05 -4.56 -10.73
CA VAL A 274 -19.78 -4.95 -11.34
C VAL A 274 -19.92 -6.28 -12.08
N THR A 275 -19.19 -6.43 -13.17
CA THR A 275 -19.22 -7.62 -14.03
C THR A 275 -17.86 -8.31 -14.11
N GLN A 276 -17.86 -9.61 -14.38
CA GLN A 276 -16.61 -10.37 -14.54
C GLN A 276 -15.74 -9.81 -15.67
N LYS A 277 -16.35 -9.31 -16.75
CA LYS A 277 -15.63 -8.67 -17.86
C LYS A 277 -14.83 -7.46 -17.38
N GLU A 278 -15.42 -6.63 -16.53
CA GLU A 278 -14.74 -5.46 -15.97
C GLU A 278 -13.58 -5.87 -15.05
N ILE A 279 -13.79 -6.85 -14.16
CA ILE A 279 -12.73 -7.36 -13.28
C ILE A 279 -11.53 -7.86 -14.10
N VAL A 280 -11.79 -8.67 -15.14
CA VAL A 280 -10.73 -9.22 -16.01
C VAL A 280 -10.03 -8.12 -16.80
N SER A 281 -10.79 -7.16 -17.34
CA SER A 281 -10.22 -6.03 -18.09
C SER A 281 -9.30 -5.20 -17.19
N TYR A 282 -9.79 -4.84 -16.00
CA TYR A 282 -9.02 -4.10 -15.01
C TYR A 282 -7.75 -4.85 -14.62
N TYR A 283 -7.84 -6.13 -14.27
CA TYR A 283 -6.67 -6.93 -13.89
C TYR A 283 -5.59 -6.95 -14.99
N ARG A 284 -5.99 -7.10 -16.25
CA ARG A 284 -5.04 -7.14 -17.38
C ARG A 284 -4.35 -5.79 -17.58
N GLU A 285 -5.10 -4.71 -17.47
CA GLU A 285 -4.57 -3.35 -17.55
C GLU A 285 -3.60 -3.07 -16.41
N ASP A 286 -4.02 -3.29 -15.17
CA ASP A 286 -3.20 -3.08 -13.97
C ASP A 286 -1.92 -3.95 -14.00
N ALA A 287 -2.05 -5.23 -14.35
CA ALA A 287 -0.91 -6.12 -14.52
C ALA A 287 0.03 -5.64 -15.64
N THR A 288 -0.47 -4.96 -16.67
CA THR A 288 0.37 -4.37 -17.73
C THR A 288 1.12 -3.16 -17.20
N ILE A 289 0.42 -2.23 -16.54
CA ILE A 289 0.99 -1.01 -15.92
C ILE A 289 2.19 -1.38 -15.04
N TRP A 290 1.97 -2.28 -14.08
CA TRP A 290 3.03 -2.62 -13.13
C TRP A 290 4.16 -3.43 -13.74
N ARG A 291 3.90 -4.18 -14.84
CA ARG A 291 4.95 -4.89 -15.56
C ARG A 291 5.87 -3.91 -16.30
N VAL A 292 5.28 -2.92 -16.96
CA VAL A 292 6.00 -1.83 -17.64
C VAL A 292 6.80 -1.03 -16.62
N TYR A 293 6.17 -0.64 -15.51
CA TYR A 293 6.83 0.10 -14.44
C TYR A 293 8.04 -0.66 -13.87
N LEU A 294 7.88 -1.95 -13.55
CA LEU A 294 8.99 -2.76 -13.08
C LEU A 294 10.11 -2.93 -14.12
N ALA A 295 9.76 -3.05 -15.41
CA ALA A 295 10.74 -3.10 -16.48
C ALA A 295 11.57 -1.81 -16.54
N PHE A 296 10.92 -0.64 -16.41
CA PHE A 296 11.61 0.65 -16.38
C PHE A 296 12.54 0.78 -15.17
N ARG A 297 12.13 0.32 -13.98
CA ARG A 297 12.99 0.28 -12.79
C ARG A 297 14.21 -0.63 -12.98
N LYS A 298 14.05 -1.77 -13.67
CA LYS A 298 15.18 -2.67 -14.01
C LYS A 298 16.14 -2.03 -15.02
N ILE A 299 15.62 -1.31 -16.01
CA ILE A 299 16.43 -0.52 -16.94
C ILE A 299 17.21 0.56 -16.19
N ASP A 300 16.54 1.31 -15.31
CA ASP A 300 17.19 2.35 -14.49
C ASP A 300 18.37 1.79 -13.68
N ARG A 301 18.15 0.63 -13.05
CA ARG A 301 19.19 -0.09 -12.31
C ARG A 301 20.36 -0.47 -13.20
N TYR A 302 20.10 -0.99 -14.40
CA TYR A 302 21.15 -1.34 -15.36
C TYR A 302 21.93 -0.10 -15.80
N LEU A 303 21.25 1.00 -16.13
CA LEU A 303 21.88 2.26 -16.53
C LEU A 303 22.80 2.80 -15.45
N ASN A 304 22.33 2.88 -14.19
CA ASN A 304 23.12 3.35 -13.08
C ASN A 304 24.36 2.47 -12.84
N LEU A 305 24.17 1.15 -12.74
CA LEU A 305 25.25 0.24 -12.35
C LEU A 305 26.24 -0.08 -13.47
N LYS A 306 25.80 -0.12 -14.73
CA LYS A 306 26.61 -0.61 -15.87
C LYS A 306 27.05 0.47 -16.84
N ILE A 307 26.30 1.57 -16.97
CA ILE A 307 26.63 2.64 -17.91
C ILE A 307 27.21 3.86 -17.17
N LEU A 308 26.53 4.31 -16.11
CA LEU A 308 26.92 5.52 -15.39
C LEU A 308 27.94 5.27 -14.28
N GLY A 309 28.15 4.01 -13.86
CA GLY A 309 29.00 3.66 -12.73
C GLY A 309 28.53 4.27 -11.40
N LYS A 310 27.23 4.56 -11.27
CA LYS A 310 26.62 5.18 -10.09
C LYS A 310 25.94 4.13 -9.21
N PRO A 311 25.90 4.32 -7.88
CA PRO A 311 25.17 3.44 -7.00
C PRO A 311 23.66 3.48 -7.31
N TYR A 312 23.00 2.32 -7.23
CA TYR A 312 21.54 2.21 -7.33
C TYR A 312 20.93 2.17 -5.93
N VAL A 313 19.89 2.96 -5.71
CA VAL A 313 19.44 3.39 -4.37
C VAL A 313 18.05 2.90 -3.99
N TYR A 314 17.43 2.10 -4.87
CA TYR A 314 16.10 1.54 -4.68
C TYR A 314 16.17 0.02 -4.56
N ILE A 315 15.31 -0.53 -3.70
CA ILE A 315 15.08 -1.97 -3.61
C ILE A 315 14.03 -2.34 -4.67
N LEU A 316 14.33 -3.30 -5.53
CA LEU A 316 13.37 -3.82 -6.51
C LEU A 316 12.60 -5.00 -5.92
N PRO A 317 11.30 -5.13 -6.24
CA PRO A 317 10.55 -6.31 -5.84
C PRO A 317 11.11 -7.57 -6.50
N GLU A 318 10.98 -8.69 -5.79
CA GLU A 318 11.28 -10.01 -6.32
C GLU A 318 10.27 -10.42 -7.43
N LYS A 319 10.46 -11.61 -8.01
CA LYS A 319 9.52 -12.13 -9.00
C LYS A 319 8.15 -12.37 -8.36
N ILE A 320 7.20 -11.52 -8.69
CA ILE A 320 5.78 -11.72 -8.34
C ILE A 320 5.20 -12.79 -9.28
N LYS A 321 4.61 -13.84 -8.72
CA LYS A 321 3.75 -14.76 -9.49
C LYS A 321 2.43 -14.03 -9.75
N ARG A 322 2.11 -13.80 -11.02
CA ARG A 322 0.88 -13.14 -11.49
C ARG A 322 0.10 -14.09 -12.38
#